data_AF-A0A528V1U6-F1
#
_entry.id   AF-A0A528V1U6-F1
#
_cell.length_a   1.000
_cell.length_b   1.000
_cell.length_c   1.000
_cell.angle_alpha   90.00
_cell.angle_beta   90.00
_cell.angle_gamma   90.00
#
_symmetry.space_group_name_H-M   'P 1'
#
loop_
_entity.id
_entity.type
_entity.pdbx_description
1 polymer ?
#
loop_
_entity_poly.entity_id
_entity_poly.type
_entity_poly.pdbx_seq_one_letter_code
_entity_poly.pdbx_strand_id
1 'polypeptide(L)'
;TKEALRHVLSVVGKVHASAQSFNNHWGVPLTLARLPVDCDYAVFEIGMNHPDEVRPLARMVRPHVAIVTLIAAAHLGFFRNLDEIAKA
;
A
#
# COMPACT_ATOMS: atom_id res chain seq x y z
N THR A 1 10.06 -0.85 2.32
CA THR A 1 9.38 -1.91 3.11
C THR A 1 8.75 -2.99 2.26
N LYS A 2 7.98 -2.67 1.22
CA LYS A 2 7.36 -3.65 0.31
C LYS A 2 8.33 -4.73 -0.22
N GLU A 3 9.49 -4.34 -0.74
CA GLU A 3 10.49 -5.28 -1.25
C GLU A 3 11.10 -6.19 -0.16
N ALA A 4 11.29 -5.65 1.06
CA ALA A 4 11.78 -6.44 2.18
C ALA A 4 10.76 -7.51 2.60
N LEU A 5 9.47 -7.14 2.69
CA LEU A 5 8.39 -8.10 2.94
C LEU A 5 8.29 -9.15 1.84
N ARG A 6 8.36 -8.73 0.57
CA ARG A 6 8.37 -9.64 -0.57
C ARG A 6 9.51 -10.64 -0.46
N HIS A 7 10.71 -10.18 -0.14
CA HIS A 7 11.90 -11.01 -0.01
C HIS A 7 11.75 -12.05 1.11
N VAL A 8 11.34 -11.63 2.30
CA VAL A 8 11.24 -12.53 3.46
C VAL A 8 10.07 -13.52 3.32
N LEU A 9 8.91 -13.08 2.85
CA LEU A 9 7.74 -13.97 2.67
C LEU A 9 7.94 -14.98 1.55
N SER A 10 8.75 -14.65 0.54
CA SER A 10 9.08 -15.58 -0.55
C SER A 10 9.81 -16.84 -0.08
N VAL A 11 10.36 -16.84 1.14
CA VAL A 11 10.99 -18.02 1.75
C VAL A 11 9.95 -19.05 2.18
N VAL A 12 8.70 -18.64 2.43
CA VAL A 12 7.65 -19.48 3.03
C VAL A 12 6.37 -19.56 2.20
N GLY A 13 6.31 -18.94 1.02
CA GLY A 13 5.16 -19.03 0.12
C GLY A 13 5.28 -18.16 -1.14
N LYS A 14 4.30 -18.27 -2.02
CA LYS A 14 4.19 -17.48 -3.25
C LYS A 14 3.74 -16.07 -2.91
N VAL A 15 4.54 -15.08 -3.30
CA VAL A 15 4.28 -13.67 -3.00
C VAL A 15 3.96 -12.87 -4.25
N HIS A 16 2.87 -12.11 -4.20
CA HIS A 16 2.52 -11.10 -5.19
C HIS A 16 2.70 -9.71 -4.61
N ALA A 17 3.30 -8.80 -5.38
CA ALA A 17 3.46 -7.41 -5.01
C ALA A 17 3.47 -6.54 -6.27
N SER A 18 3.24 -5.24 -6.10
CA SER A 18 3.34 -4.29 -7.21
C SER A 18 4.74 -4.32 -7.84
N ALA A 19 4.83 -4.30 -9.16
CA ALA A 19 6.11 -4.38 -9.88
C ALA A 19 7.00 -3.14 -9.67
N GLN A 20 6.37 -1.98 -9.47
CA GLN A 20 7.01 -0.68 -9.26
C GLN A 20 6.21 0.10 -8.20
N SER A 21 6.35 1.43 -8.14
CA SER A 21 5.61 2.32 -7.24
C SER A 21 4.15 2.51 -7.67
N PHE A 22 3.43 1.41 -7.87
CA PHE A 22 2.00 1.37 -8.18
C PHE A 22 1.18 1.38 -6.89
N ASN A 23 1.20 2.52 -6.19
CA ASN A 23 0.66 2.67 -4.84
C ASN A 23 -0.54 3.63 -4.73
N ASN A 24 -1.08 4.08 -5.87
CA ASN A 24 -2.18 5.05 -5.95
C ASN A 24 -3.48 4.41 -6.49
N HIS A 25 -4.46 5.26 -6.83
CA HIS A 25 -5.78 4.87 -7.35
C HIS A 25 -5.77 4.12 -8.69
N TRP A 26 -4.66 4.07 -9.41
CA TRP A 26 -4.49 3.22 -10.59
C TRP A 26 -3.67 1.96 -10.27
N GLY A 27 -2.57 2.17 -9.56
CA GLY A 27 -1.58 1.14 -9.30
C GLY A 27 -2.08 0.02 -8.39
N VAL A 28 -2.83 0.37 -7.34
CA VAL A 28 -3.38 -0.60 -6.39
C VAL A 28 -4.43 -1.50 -7.06
N PRO A 29 -5.46 -0.98 -7.76
CA PRO A 29 -6.40 -1.83 -8.50
C PRO A 29 -5.72 -2.71 -9.54
N LEU A 30 -4.73 -2.18 -10.27
CA LEU A 30 -3.98 -2.96 -11.26
C LEU A 30 -3.19 -4.11 -10.61
N THR A 31 -2.56 -3.85 -9.48
CA THR A 31 -1.83 -4.88 -8.74
C THR A 31 -2.80 -5.95 -8.23
N LEU A 32 -3.98 -5.54 -7.73
CA LEU A 32 -5.00 -6.46 -7.24
C LEU A 32 -5.60 -7.31 -8.37
N ALA A 33 -5.90 -6.71 -9.52
CA ALA A 33 -6.44 -7.41 -10.68
C ALA A 33 -5.45 -8.45 -11.25
N ARG A 34 -4.16 -8.29 -10.99
CA ARG A 34 -3.10 -9.22 -11.39
C ARG A 34 -2.73 -10.24 -10.31
N LEU A 35 -3.42 -10.26 -9.16
CA LEU A 35 -3.15 -11.19 -8.07
C LEU A 35 -3.47 -12.63 -8.51
N PRO A 36 -2.48 -13.54 -8.55
CA PRO A 36 -2.73 -14.95 -8.85
C PRO A 36 -3.58 -15.62 -7.76
N VAL A 37 -4.46 -16.53 -8.16
CA VAL A 37 -5.35 -17.27 -7.25
C VAL A 37 -4.56 -18.17 -6.29
N ASP A 38 -3.41 -18.67 -6.73
CA ASP A 38 -2.54 -19.56 -5.96
C ASP A 38 -1.48 -18.81 -5.13
N CYS A 39 -1.66 -17.51 -4.91
CA CYS A 39 -0.74 -16.69 -4.13
C CYS A 39 -1.03 -16.80 -2.63
N ASP A 40 0.00 -17.12 -1.84
CA ASP A 40 -0.10 -17.23 -0.39
C ASP A 40 -0.10 -15.85 0.29
N TYR A 41 0.66 -14.88 -0.26
CA TYR A 41 0.82 -13.55 0.31
C TYR A 41 0.74 -12.46 -0.75
N ALA A 42 -0.07 -11.43 -0.50
CA ALA A 42 -0.13 -10.24 -1.33
C ALA A 42 0.35 -9.00 -0.55
N VAL A 43 1.34 -8.28 -1.09
CA VAL A 43 1.92 -7.07 -0.48
C VAL A 43 1.55 -5.85 -1.31
N PHE A 44 0.69 -4.99 -0.75
CA PHE A 44 0.28 -3.74 -1.36
C PHE A 44 0.94 -2.56 -0.65
N GLU A 45 1.67 -1.75 -1.42
CA GLU A 45 2.07 -0.42 -0.97
C GLU A 45 0.94 0.55 -1.31
N ILE A 46 0.50 1.35 -0.35
CA ILE A 46 -0.57 2.34 -0.53
C ILE A 46 -0.03 3.69 -0.10
N GLY A 47 -0.11 4.67 -1.00
CA GLY A 47 0.26 6.06 -0.76
C GLY A 47 -0.91 7.00 -1.01
N MET A 48 -0.74 8.26 -0.61
CA MET A 48 -1.69 9.33 -0.87
C MET A 48 -0.95 10.65 -1.14
N ASN A 49 -1.55 11.46 -2.00
CA ASN A 49 -1.22 12.88 -2.19
C ASN A 49 -2.26 13.78 -1.51
N HIS A 50 -3.51 13.34 -1.40
CA HIS A 50 -4.62 14.10 -0.83
C HIS A 50 -5.28 13.33 0.31
N PRO A 51 -6.01 14.03 1.21
CA PRO A 51 -6.84 13.39 2.21
C PRO A 51 -7.80 12.34 1.59
N ASP A 52 -8.10 11.31 2.38
CA ASP A 52 -9.07 10.27 2.06
C ASP A 52 -8.72 9.32 0.88
N GLU A 53 -7.51 9.38 0.31
CA GLU A 53 -7.10 8.47 -0.77
C GLU A 53 -6.72 7.06 -0.26
N VAL A 54 -6.19 6.92 0.96
CA VAL A 54 -5.78 5.61 1.52
C VAL A 54 -7.00 4.74 1.85
N ARG A 55 -8.03 5.33 2.46
CA ARG A 55 -9.22 4.63 2.94
C ARG A 55 -9.92 3.76 1.87
N PRO A 56 -10.25 4.25 0.66
CA PRO A 56 -10.86 3.41 -0.37
C PRO A 56 -9.93 2.31 -0.87
N LEU A 57 -8.62 2.57 -0.97
CA LEU A 57 -7.63 1.59 -1.40
C LEU A 57 -7.46 0.45 -0.38
N ALA A 58 -7.39 0.81 0.91
CA ALA A 58 -7.35 -0.18 1.99
C ALA A 58 -8.62 -1.03 2.02
N ARG A 59 -9.81 -0.44 1.82
CA ARG A 59 -11.07 -1.20 1.70
C ARG A 59 -11.08 -2.14 0.49
N MET A 60 -10.49 -1.72 -0.62
CA MET A 60 -10.42 -2.53 -1.84
C MET A 60 -9.53 -3.77 -1.64
N VAL A 61 -8.34 -3.61 -1.06
CA VAL A 61 -7.40 -4.73 -0.89
C VAL A 61 -7.68 -5.59 0.35
N ARG A 62 -8.53 -5.11 1.27
CA ARG A 62 -8.96 -5.82 2.49
C ARG A 62 -7.79 -6.47 3.24
N PRO A 63 -6.81 -5.68 3.71
CA PRO A 63 -5.57 -6.23 4.26
C PRO A 63 -5.83 -7.00 5.56
N HIS A 64 -5.18 -8.14 5.72
CA HIS A 64 -5.12 -8.87 7.00
C HIS A 64 -4.20 -8.17 8.00
N VAL A 65 -3.14 -7.51 7.52
CA VAL A 65 -2.16 -6.77 8.30
C VAL A 65 -1.86 -5.45 7.59
N ALA A 66 -1.80 -4.35 8.34
CA ALA A 66 -1.42 -3.03 7.86
C ALA A 66 -0.19 -2.53 8.62
N ILE A 67 0.72 -1.83 7.93
CA ILE A 67 1.96 -1.28 8.50
C ILE A 67 2.06 0.18 8.08
N VAL A 68 2.12 1.09 9.06
CA VAL A 68 2.45 2.50 8.84
C VAL A 68 3.94 2.68 9.15
N THR A 69 4.73 3.05 8.13
CA THR A 69 6.18 3.14 8.28
C THR A 69 6.65 4.48 8.79
N LEU A 70 5.98 5.57 8.39
CA LEU A 70 6.39 6.93 8.71
C LEU A 70 5.22 7.90 8.51
N ILE A 71 5.08 8.84 9.44
CA ILE A 71 4.27 10.05 9.27
C ILE A 71 5.27 11.19 9.09
N ALA A 72 5.33 11.75 7.88
CA ALA A 72 6.26 12.81 7.55
C ALA A 72 5.56 13.90 6.73
N ALA A 73 6.15 15.09 6.74
CA ALA A 73 5.69 16.26 6.00
C ALA A 73 5.99 16.11 4.50
N ALA A 74 5.37 15.11 3.87
CA ALA A 74 5.29 14.97 2.42
C ALA A 74 3.98 15.61 1.94
N HIS A 75 3.97 16.13 0.71
CA HIS A 75 2.75 16.68 0.10
C HIS A 75 2.10 17.82 0.92
N LEU A 76 2.89 18.64 1.62
CA LEU A 76 2.44 19.79 2.43
C LEU A 76 1.53 20.79 1.68
N GLY A 77 1.50 20.78 0.34
CA GLY A 77 0.55 21.55 -0.44
C GLY A 77 -0.92 21.14 -0.23
N PHE A 78 -1.17 19.93 0.27
CA PHE A 78 -2.51 19.36 0.44
C PHE A 78 -2.87 19.05 1.90
N PHE A 79 -1.95 19.24 2.85
CA PHE A 79 -2.14 18.97 4.28
C PHE A 79 -1.61 20.13 5.12
N ARG A 80 -2.36 20.52 6.16
CA ARG A 80 -2.02 21.66 7.02
C ARG A 80 -0.93 21.36 8.04
N ASN A 81 -0.85 20.11 8.50
CA ASN A 81 0.11 19.67 9.51
C ASN A 81 0.25 18.13 9.50
N LEU A 82 1.16 17.62 10.33
CA LEU A 82 1.40 16.17 10.47
C LEU A 82 0.19 15.42 11.04
N ASP A 83 -0.64 16.04 11.87
CA ASP A 83 -1.82 15.39 12.45
C ASP A 83 -2.87 15.06 11.38
N GLU A 84 -2.99 15.89 10.33
CA GLU A 84 -3.87 15.58 9.19
C GLU A 84 -3.33 14.42 8.36
N ILE A 85 -2.01 14.37 8.14
CA ILE A 85 -1.36 13.26 7.43
C ILE A 85 -1.54 11.96 8.23
N ALA A 86 -1.45 12.02 9.57
CA ALA A 86 -1.64 10.88 10.46
C ALA A 86 -3.07 10.34 10.48
N LYS A 87 -4.08 11.21 10.28
CA LYS A 87 -5.51 10.86 10.36
C LYS A 87 -6.09 10.31 9.06
N ALA A 88 -5.52 10.72 7.92
CA ALA A 88 -5.99 10.32 6.59
C ALA A 88 -5.79 8.83 6.33
#